data_AF-A0A1B7JRR0-F1
#
_entry.id   AF-A0A1B7JRR0-F1
#
_cell.length_a   1.000
_cell.length_b   1.000
_cell.length_c   1.000
_cell.angle_alpha   90.00
_cell.angle_beta   90.00
_cell.angle_gamma   90.00
#
_symmetry.space_group_name_H-M   'P 1'
#
loop_
_entity.id
_entity.type
_entity.pdbx_description
1 polymer ?
#
loop_
_entity_poly.entity_id
_entity_poly.type
_entity_poly.pdbx_seq_one_letter_code
_entity_poly.pdbx_strand_id
1 'polypeptide(L)'
;MFCRQTEFADEKAYRSILDLVWETLVIKDSKVNFDNQLEKLEEIIPSADDFDMYGVYPAIDACIALGEVIHSKLSGETLEHAILVSEASIRTVAMLEMTQAEREMTEQELGELSSIEEEWDIQWDIFRLLAACEERDLELIKGLKSDLREAGVSNIGITLG
;
A
#
# COMPACT_ATOMS: atom_id res chain seq x y z
N MET A 1 -6.28 2.31 -11.25
CA MET A 1 -7.42 1.72 -11.99
C MET A 1 -8.70 2.48 -11.66
N PHE A 2 -9.11 2.50 -10.38
CA PHE A 2 -10.28 3.23 -9.89
C PHE A 2 -10.36 4.68 -10.43
N CYS A 3 -9.34 5.51 -10.18
CA CYS A 3 -9.33 6.90 -10.64
C CYS A 3 -9.50 7.06 -12.17
N ARG A 4 -9.00 6.13 -12.98
CA ARG A 4 -9.18 6.16 -14.46
C ARG A 4 -10.60 5.84 -14.89
N GLN A 5 -11.31 5.02 -14.12
CA GLN A 5 -12.67 4.58 -14.45
C GLN A 5 -13.72 5.55 -13.92
N THR A 6 -13.47 6.17 -12.77
CA THR A 6 -14.43 7.03 -12.09
C THR A 6 -14.16 8.52 -12.29
N GLU A 7 -12.95 8.88 -12.75
CA GLU A 7 -12.47 10.27 -12.84
C GLU A 7 -12.55 11.02 -11.49
N PHE A 8 -12.64 10.29 -10.37
CA PHE A 8 -12.84 10.85 -9.02
C PHE A 8 -11.71 11.79 -8.58
N ALA A 9 -10.46 11.39 -8.84
CA ALA A 9 -9.26 12.14 -8.46
C ALA A 9 -8.15 11.97 -9.51
N ASP A 10 -7.19 12.89 -9.54
CA ASP A 10 -5.98 12.73 -10.36
C ASP A 10 -5.13 11.57 -9.83
N GLU A 11 -4.88 10.56 -10.68
CA GLU A 11 -4.04 9.40 -10.34
C GLU A 11 -2.61 9.79 -9.92
N LYS A 12 -2.16 10.99 -10.30
CA LYS A 12 -0.84 11.51 -9.93
C LYS A 12 -0.78 11.99 -8.49
N ALA A 13 -1.90 12.33 -7.85
CA ALA A 13 -1.90 12.87 -6.49
C ALA A 13 -1.33 11.85 -5.49
N TYR A 14 -1.91 10.64 -5.47
CA TYR A 14 -1.42 9.51 -4.66
C TYR A 14 0.05 9.21 -4.97
N ARG A 15 0.39 9.11 -6.27
CA ARG A 15 1.74 8.76 -6.70
C ARG A 15 2.77 9.80 -6.24
N SER A 16 2.43 11.08 -6.28
CA SER A 16 3.32 12.16 -5.88
C SER A 16 3.65 12.09 -4.38
N ILE A 17 2.65 11.79 -3.53
CA ILE A 17 2.85 11.61 -2.10
C ILE A 17 3.76 10.40 -1.83
N LEU A 18 3.49 9.26 -2.48
CA LEU A 18 4.31 8.06 -2.34
C LEU A 18 5.76 8.31 -2.81
N ASP A 19 5.96 9.05 -3.90
CA ASP A 19 7.30 9.37 -4.39
C ASP A 19 8.07 10.28 -3.40
N LEU A 20 7.40 11.18 -2.69
CA LEU A 20 8.01 11.97 -1.59
C LEU A 20 8.44 11.08 -0.42
N VAL A 21 7.64 10.09 -0.03
CA VAL A 21 8.04 9.10 1.00
C VAL A 21 9.34 8.41 0.58
N TRP A 22 9.39 7.88 -0.65
CA TRP A 22 10.61 7.25 -1.19
C TRP A 22 11.81 8.19 -1.20
N GLU A 23 11.59 9.47 -1.53
CA GLU A 23 12.64 10.48 -1.49
C GLU A 23 13.26 10.60 -0.09
N THR A 24 12.45 10.58 0.97
CA THR A 24 12.96 10.62 2.35
C THR A 24 13.85 9.42 2.71
N LEU A 25 13.62 8.27 2.07
CA LEU A 25 14.40 7.05 2.25
C LEU A 25 15.72 7.06 1.47
N VAL A 26 15.95 8.02 0.58
CA VAL A 26 17.18 8.13 -0.22
C VAL A 26 17.97 9.40 0.07
N ILE A 27 17.29 10.54 0.18
CA ILE A 27 17.90 11.86 0.35
C ILE A 27 18.06 12.17 1.83
N LYS A 28 19.32 12.43 2.24
CA LYS A 28 19.61 12.96 3.59
C LYS A 28 19.04 14.38 3.70
N ASP A 29 18.44 14.70 4.85
CA ASP A 29 17.85 16.01 5.15
C ASP A 29 16.65 16.42 4.26
N SER A 30 15.95 15.47 3.64
CA SER A 30 14.71 15.77 2.93
C SER A 30 13.69 16.42 3.88
N LYS A 31 13.19 17.61 3.51
CA LYS A 31 12.22 18.39 4.29
C LYS A 31 10.85 18.32 3.63
N VAL A 32 10.16 17.20 3.84
CA VAL A 32 8.78 17.03 3.41
C VAL A 32 7.85 17.53 4.51
N ASN A 33 6.91 18.40 4.16
CA ASN A 33 5.80 18.76 5.05
C ASN A 33 4.74 17.67 4.96
N PHE A 34 4.80 16.71 5.90
CA PHE A 34 3.93 15.55 5.96
C PHE A 34 2.51 15.88 6.42
N ASP A 35 2.31 16.92 7.24
CA ASP A 35 0.96 17.40 7.60
C ASP A 35 0.19 17.81 6.33
N ASN A 36 0.82 18.62 5.47
CA ASN A 36 0.23 19.02 4.19
C ASN A 36 0.13 17.85 3.18
N GLN A 37 0.94 16.78 3.30
CA GLN A 37 0.72 15.60 2.46
C GLN A 37 -0.47 14.78 2.95
N LEU A 38 -0.72 14.74 4.26
CA LEU A 38 -1.86 14.06 4.84
C LEU A 38 -3.16 14.75 4.42
N GLU A 39 -3.25 16.08 4.52
CA GLU A 39 -4.42 16.85 4.07
C GLU A 39 -4.74 16.57 2.59
N LYS A 40 -3.72 16.53 1.73
CA LYS A 40 -3.89 16.18 0.30
C LYS A 40 -4.32 14.74 0.07
N LEU A 41 -3.87 13.82 0.91
CA LEU A 41 -4.27 12.42 0.82
C LEU A 41 -5.75 12.30 1.18
N GLU A 42 -6.20 12.96 2.24
CA GLU A 42 -7.60 12.98 2.68
C GLU A 42 -8.55 13.48 1.59
N GLU A 43 -8.14 14.49 0.82
CA GLU A 43 -8.92 15.00 -0.33
C GLU A 43 -9.14 13.98 -1.46
N ILE A 44 -8.29 12.94 -1.55
CA ILE A 44 -8.36 11.92 -2.61
C ILE A 44 -8.84 10.55 -2.11
N ILE A 45 -9.28 10.44 -0.85
CA ILE A 45 -9.89 9.20 -0.34
C ILE A 45 -11.34 9.13 -0.82
N PRO A 46 -11.73 8.11 -1.59
CA PRO A 46 -13.12 7.98 -2.02
C PRO A 46 -14.02 7.50 -0.86
N SER A 47 -15.30 7.87 -0.91
CA SER A 47 -16.33 7.30 -0.02
C SER A 47 -16.94 6.07 -0.67
N ALA A 48 -17.07 4.97 0.07
CA ALA A 48 -17.74 3.76 -0.45
C ALA A 48 -19.22 4.01 -0.80
N ASP A 49 -19.87 4.96 -0.13
CA ASP A 49 -21.28 5.30 -0.38
C ASP A 49 -21.51 6.00 -1.74
N ASP A 50 -20.45 6.56 -2.33
CA ASP A 50 -20.52 7.31 -3.59
C ASP A 50 -20.32 6.43 -4.83
N PHE A 51 -19.99 5.14 -4.66
CA PHE A 51 -19.64 4.24 -5.77
C PHE A 51 -20.24 2.84 -5.62
N ASP A 52 -20.93 2.37 -6.67
CA ASP A 52 -21.50 1.02 -6.71
C ASP A 52 -20.47 -0.09 -7.04
N MET A 53 -19.25 0.29 -7.44
CA MET A 53 -18.22 -0.65 -7.88
C MET A 53 -17.32 -1.09 -6.73
N TYR A 54 -17.05 -2.39 -6.63
CA TYR A 54 -16.15 -2.94 -5.61
C TYR A 54 -14.76 -2.31 -5.60
N GLY A 55 -14.28 -1.84 -6.77
CA GLY A 55 -12.95 -1.22 -6.89
C GLY A 55 -12.75 0.03 -6.03
N VAL A 56 -13.80 0.58 -5.40
CA VAL A 56 -13.67 1.63 -4.38
C VAL A 56 -12.96 1.13 -3.11
N TYR A 57 -13.22 -0.11 -2.64
CA TYR A 57 -12.64 -0.60 -1.39
C TYR A 57 -11.12 -0.75 -1.46
N PRO A 58 -10.53 -1.39 -2.50
CA PRO A 58 -9.07 -1.41 -2.64
C PRO A 58 -8.45 -0.03 -2.84
N ALA A 59 -9.20 0.93 -3.40
CA ALA A 59 -8.74 2.31 -3.53
C ALA A 59 -8.68 3.03 -2.18
N ILE A 60 -9.67 2.80 -1.31
CA ILE A 60 -9.68 3.26 0.08
C ILE A 60 -8.51 2.63 0.85
N ASP A 61 -8.36 1.31 0.77
CA ASP A 61 -7.30 0.59 1.47
C ASP A 61 -5.90 1.08 1.08
N ALA A 62 -5.67 1.35 -0.20
CA ALA A 62 -4.41 1.94 -0.67
C ALA A 62 -4.16 3.34 -0.04
N CYS A 63 -5.20 4.17 0.07
CA CYS A 63 -5.09 5.47 0.72
C CYS A 63 -4.83 5.34 2.23
N ILE A 64 -5.51 4.42 2.92
CA ILE A 64 -5.28 4.14 4.34
C ILE A 64 -3.83 3.70 4.58
N ALA A 65 -3.33 2.75 3.79
CA ALA A 65 -1.95 2.28 3.90
C ALA A 65 -0.93 3.42 3.71
N LEU A 66 -1.15 4.31 2.74
CA LEU A 66 -0.30 5.49 2.57
C LEU A 66 -0.43 6.48 3.74
N GLY A 67 -1.61 6.62 4.32
CA GLY A 67 -1.87 7.41 5.51
C GLY A 67 -1.04 6.91 6.70
N GLU A 68 -1.02 5.60 6.94
CA GLU A 68 -0.19 4.98 7.99
C GLU A 68 1.31 5.28 7.77
N VAL A 69 1.78 5.23 6.53
CA VAL A 69 3.17 5.59 6.21
C VAL A 69 3.45 7.07 6.51
N ILE A 70 2.51 7.97 6.24
CA ILE A 70 2.64 9.40 6.59
C ILE A 70 2.64 9.59 8.11
N HIS A 71 1.73 8.93 8.83
CA HIS A 71 1.68 8.98 10.29
C HIS A 71 2.99 8.51 10.92
N SER A 72 3.61 7.46 10.36
CA SER A 72 4.94 7.00 10.78
C SER A 72 6.02 8.09 10.71
N LYS A 73 5.90 9.03 9.76
CA LYS A 73 6.84 10.16 9.62
C LYS A 73 6.53 11.30 10.57
N LEU A 74 5.26 11.48 10.94
CA LEU A 74 4.80 12.50 11.87
C LEU A 74 5.05 12.10 13.33
N SER A 75 4.76 10.85 13.70
CA SER A 75 4.94 10.32 15.06
C SER A 75 6.38 9.87 15.34
N GLY A 76 7.09 9.41 14.31
CA GLY A 76 8.38 8.72 14.45
C GLY A 76 8.24 7.22 14.81
N GLU A 77 7.02 6.72 14.98
CA GLU A 77 6.73 5.34 15.40
C GLU A 77 6.67 4.40 14.21
N THR A 78 7.83 4.04 13.65
CA THR A 78 7.85 3.30 12.37
C THR A 78 7.30 1.87 12.47
N LEU A 79 7.53 1.16 13.58
CA LEU A 79 7.14 -0.26 13.71
C LEU A 79 5.63 -0.45 13.73
N GLU A 80 4.92 0.35 14.52
CA GLU A 80 3.46 0.24 14.67
C GLU A 80 2.75 0.47 13.33
N HIS A 81 3.08 1.56 12.65
CA HIS A 81 2.51 1.86 11.34
C HIS A 81 2.91 0.83 10.27
N ALA A 82 4.12 0.26 10.33
CA ALA A 82 4.51 -0.80 9.40
C ALA A 82 3.67 -2.08 9.57
N ILE A 83 3.30 -2.43 10.81
CA ILE A 83 2.39 -3.54 11.10
C ILE A 83 0.99 -3.23 10.53
N LEU A 84 0.48 -2.02 10.73
CA LEU A 84 -0.82 -1.61 10.21
C LEU A 84 -0.88 -1.65 8.67
N VAL A 85 0.19 -1.25 7.98
CA VAL A 85 0.29 -1.39 6.51
C VAL A 85 0.30 -2.86 6.09
N SER A 86 1.04 -3.72 6.77
CA SER A 86 1.08 -5.17 6.51
C SER A 86 -0.31 -5.80 6.67
N GLU A 87 -1.01 -5.47 7.75
CA GLU A 87 -2.37 -5.95 8.03
C GLU A 87 -3.40 -5.40 7.03
N ALA A 88 -3.30 -4.13 6.64
CA ALA A 88 -4.16 -3.55 5.62
C ALA A 88 -4.00 -4.27 4.28
N SER A 89 -2.75 -4.54 3.87
CA SER A 89 -2.47 -5.22 2.60
C SER A 89 -3.07 -6.62 2.53
N ILE A 90 -2.87 -7.45 3.56
CA ILE A 90 -3.44 -8.82 3.59
C ILE A 90 -4.96 -8.80 3.71
N ARG A 91 -5.53 -7.81 4.42
CA ARG A 91 -6.98 -7.63 4.53
C ARG A 91 -7.61 -7.30 3.17
N THR A 92 -6.98 -6.47 2.35
CA THR A 92 -7.48 -6.17 1.00
C THR A 92 -7.59 -7.43 0.14
N VAL A 93 -6.60 -8.33 0.21
CA VAL A 93 -6.62 -9.62 -0.49
C VAL A 93 -7.74 -10.52 0.05
N ALA A 94 -7.82 -10.68 1.38
CA ALA A 94 -8.85 -11.51 2.01
C ALA A 94 -10.27 -11.03 1.69
N MET A 95 -10.51 -9.71 1.71
CA MET A 95 -11.80 -9.12 1.38
C MET A 95 -12.18 -9.35 -0.08
N LEU A 96 -11.21 -9.32 -1.00
CA LEU A 96 -11.47 -9.62 -2.41
C LEU A 96 -11.89 -11.07 -2.58
N GLU A 97 -11.19 -12.01 -1.96
CA GLU A 97 -11.50 -13.45 -2.00
C GLU A 97 -12.90 -13.74 -1.48
N MET A 98 -13.26 -13.20 -0.30
CA MET A 98 -14.61 -13.33 0.26
C MET A 98 -15.68 -12.72 -0.66
N THR A 99 -15.37 -11.59 -1.29
CA THR A 99 -16.28 -10.92 -2.22
C THR A 99 -16.50 -11.77 -3.47
N GLN A 100 -15.44 -12.31 -4.06
CA GLN A 100 -15.53 -13.17 -5.25
C GLN A 100 -16.22 -14.50 -4.96
N ALA A 101 -16.04 -15.04 -3.74
CA ALA A 101 -16.69 -16.25 -3.29
C ALA A 101 -18.14 -16.02 -2.81
N GLU A 102 -18.61 -14.77 -2.75
CA GLU A 102 -19.91 -14.35 -2.23
C GLU A 102 -20.21 -14.92 -0.83
N ARG A 103 -19.18 -15.08 0.01
CA ARG A 103 -19.31 -15.64 1.36
C ARG A 103 -18.21 -15.16 2.29
N GLU A 104 -18.50 -15.17 3.58
CA GLU A 104 -17.47 -15.04 4.60
C GLU A 104 -16.57 -16.29 4.63
N MET A 105 -15.31 -16.08 5.00
CA MET A 105 -14.30 -17.12 5.16
C MET A 105 -13.65 -16.97 6.54
N THR A 106 -13.39 -18.09 7.19
CA THR A 106 -12.61 -18.13 8.43
C THR A 106 -11.12 -17.90 8.14
N GLU A 107 -10.34 -17.53 9.16
CA GLU A 107 -8.87 -17.39 9.03
C GLU A 107 -8.21 -18.68 8.51
N GLN A 108 -8.72 -19.84 8.92
CA GLN A 108 -8.20 -21.13 8.44
C GLN A 108 -8.44 -21.29 6.93
N GLU A 109 -9.66 -21.00 6.46
CA GLU A 109 -9.98 -21.11 5.03
C GLU A 109 -9.19 -20.09 4.20
N LEU A 110 -9.02 -18.86 4.69
CA LEU A 110 -8.18 -17.85 4.02
C LEU A 110 -6.72 -18.30 3.95
N GLY A 111 -6.19 -18.89 5.02
CA GLY A 111 -4.81 -19.39 5.07
C GLY A 111 -4.52 -20.53 4.10
N GLU A 112 -5.55 -21.14 3.50
CA GLU A 112 -5.41 -22.18 2.46
C GLU A 112 -5.46 -21.60 1.03
N LEU A 113 -5.71 -20.30 0.86
CA LEU A 113 -5.79 -19.64 -0.45
C LEU A 113 -4.40 -19.25 -0.97
N SER A 114 -4.17 -19.49 -2.26
CA SER A 114 -2.91 -19.14 -2.92
C SER A 114 -2.64 -17.64 -2.93
N SER A 115 -3.67 -16.80 -3.09
CA SER A 115 -3.53 -15.34 -3.06
C SER A 115 -3.08 -14.80 -1.69
N ILE A 116 -3.53 -15.44 -0.61
CA ILE A 116 -3.10 -15.13 0.76
C ILE A 116 -1.66 -15.59 0.98
N GLU A 117 -1.30 -16.79 0.53
CA GLU A 117 0.08 -17.30 0.55
C GLU A 117 1.04 -16.39 -0.23
N GLU A 118 0.66 -16.00 -1.45
CA GLU A 118 1.46 -15.10 -2.32
C GLU A 118 1.70 -13.73 -1.66
N GLU A 119 0.69 -13.13 -1.04
CA GLU A 119 0.85 -11.85 -0.33
C GLU A 119 1.78 -11.99 0.88
N TRP A 120 1.64 -13.07 1.66
CA TRP A 120 2.55 -13.34 2.78
C TRP A 120 3.99 -13.57 2.33
N ASP A 121 4.19 -14.32 1.26
CA ASP A 121 5.52 -14.58 0.71
C ASP A 121 6.20 -13.29 0.27
N ILE A 122 5.49 -12.40 -0.42
CA ILE A 122 6.02 -11.08 -0.83
C ILE A 122 6.39 -10.24 0.39
N GLN A 123 5.50 -10.14 1.39
CA GLN A 123 5.78 -9.37 2.61
C GLN A 123 7.00 -9.93 3.36
N TRP A 124 7.08 -11.26 3.47
CA TRP A 124 8.16 -11.94 4.16
C TRP A 124 9.50 -11.82 3.42
N ASP A 125 9.49 -11.83 2.09
CA ASP A 125 10.69 -11.62 1.28
C ASP A 125 11.24 -10.19 1.43
N ILE A 126 10.36 -9.18 1.37
CA ILE A 126 10.75 -7.79 1.62
C ILE A 126 11.32 -7.65 3.04
N PHE A 127 10.63 -8.20 4.05
CA PHE A 127 11.08 -8.14 5.43
C PHE A 127 12.45 -8.80 5.61
N ARG A 128 12.65 -10.02 5.09
CA ARG A 128 13.92 -10.76 5.23
C ARG A 128 15.08 -10.03 4.58
N LEU A 129 14.87 -9.43 3.40
CA LEU A 129 15.88 -8.61 2.72
C LEU A 129 16.29 -7.41 3.58
N LEU A 130 15.31 -6.70 4.16
CA LEU A 130 15.59 -5.54 5.00
C LEU A 130 16.21 -5.91 6.35
N ALA A 131 15.76 -7.01 6.97
CA ALA A 131 16.24 -7.49 8.26
C ALA A 131 17.68 -8.03 8.20
N ALA A 132 18.16 -8.44 7.03
CA ALA A 132 19.53 -8.86 6.81
C ALA A 132 20.53 -7.69 6.74
N CYS A 133 20.05 -6.45 6.61
CA CYS A 133 20.91 -5.27 6.55
C CYS A 133 21.35 -4.82 7.94
N GLU A 134 22.66 -4.64 8.13
CA GLU A 134 23.22 -4.09 9.38
C GLU A 134 22.97 -2.57 9.50
N GLU A 135 22.89 -1.88 8.36
CA GLU A 135 22.63 -0.45 8.27
C GLU A 135 21.75 -0.11 7.06
N ARG A 136 21.31 1.14 6.97
CA ARG A 136 20.49 1.63 5.85
C ARG A 136 21.26 1.48 4.52
N ASP A 137 20.77 0.60 3.68
CA ASP A 137 21.30 0.36 2.33
C ASP A 137 20.49 1.11 1.26
N LEU A 138 21.11 2.13 0.65
CA LEU A 138 20.48 2.95 -0.38
C LEU A 138 20.29 2.22 -1.71
N GLU A 139 21.18 1.29 -2.05
CA GLU A 139 21.08 0.54 -3.30
C GLU A 139 19.98 -0.50 -3.20
N LEU A 140 19.84 -1.17 -2.04
CA LEU A 140 18.71 -2.05 -1.77
C LEU A 140 17.37 -1.30 -1.84
N ILE A 141 17.25 -0.13 -1.21
CA ILE A 141 16.02 0.68 -1.22
C ILE A 141 15.63 1.05 -2.66
N LYS A 142 16.58 1.48 -3.49
CA LYS A 142 16.33 1.81 -4.89
C LYS A 142 16.00 0.58 -5.72
N GLY A 143 16.67 -0.55 -5.48
CA GLY A 143 16.41 -1.84 -6.11
C GLY A 143 14.99 -2.29 -5.87
N LEU A 144 14.58 -2.39 -4.59
CA LEU A 144 13.20 -2.73 -4.21
C LEU A 144 12.17 -1.80 -4.87
N LYS A 145 12.40 -0.49 -4.86
CA LYS A 145 11.51 0.47 -5.55
C LYS A 145 11.41 0.19 -7.04
N SER A 146 12.52 -0.16 -7.69
CA SER A 146 12.57 -0.45 -9.13
C SER A 146 11.82 -1.75 -9.43
N ASP A 147 12.11 -2.82 -8.69
CA ASP A 147 11.54 -4.15 -8.89
C ASP A 147 10.01 -4.11 -8.72
N LEU A 148 9.52 -3.48 -7.65
CA LEU A 148 8.07 -3.30 -7.41
C LEU A 148 7.40 -2.48 -8.52
N ARG A 149 8.10 -1.47 -9.05
CA ARG A 149 7.58 -0.63 -10.14
C ARG A 149 7.55 -1.36 -11.47
N GLU A 150 8.56 -2.18 -11.75
CA GLU A 150 8.68 -2.97 -12.98
C GLU A 150 7.66 -4.12 -12.99
N ALA A 151 7.45 -4.77 -11.85
CA ALA A 151 6.38 -5.76 -11.70
C ALA A 151 5.02 -5.15 -12.04
N GLY A 152 4.71 -3.96 -11.50
CA GLY A 152 3.53 -3.19 -11.90
C GLY A 152 2.19 -3.87 -11.60
N VAL A 153 2.19 -4.84 -10.70
CA VAL A 153 1.03 -5.64 -10.25
C VAL A 153 0.73 -5.26 -8.79
N SER A 154 -0.53 -5.01 -8.45
CA SER A 154 -0.95 -4.80 -7.06
C SER A 154 -1.06 -6.12 -6.29
N ASN A 155 -1.15 -6.06 -4.96
CA ASN A 155 -1.44 -7.22 -4.08
C ASN A 155 -2.69 -8.03 -4.51
N ILE A 156 -3.68 -7.35 -5.09
CA ILE A 156 -4.88 -7.99 -5.67
C ILE A 156 -4.80 -8.27 -7.19
N GLY A 157 -3.60 -8.35 -7.77
CA GLY A 157 -3.40 -8.76 -9.16
C GLY A 157 -3.77 -7.71 -10.22
N ILE A 158 -4.00 -6.44 -9.85
CA ILE A 158 -4.34 -5.38 -10.80
C ILE A 158 -3.08 -4.82 -11.45
N THR A 159 -3.06 -4.83 -12.80
CA THR A 159 -2.05 -4.14 -13.61
C THR A 159 -2.65 -2.95 -14.34
N LEU A 160 -1.94 -1.82 -14.34
CA LEU A 160 -2.25 -0.70 -15.24
C LEU A 160 -1.44 -0.88 -16.52
N GLY A 161 -2.11 -1.31 -17.59
CA GLY A 161 -1.52 -1.36 -18.93
C GLY A 161 -1.10 0.01 -19.44
#